data_AF-E3LF10-F1
#
_entry.id   AF-E3LF10-F1
#
_cell.length_a   1.000
_cell.length_b   1.000
_cell.length_c   1.000
_cell.angle_alpha   90.00
_cell.angle_beta   90.00
_cell.angle_gamma   90.00
#
_symmetry.space_group_name_H-M   'P 1'
#
loop_
_entity.id
_entity.type
_entity.pdbx_description
1 polymer ?
#
loop_
_entity_poly.entity_id
_entity_poly.type
_entity_poly.pdbx_seq_one_letter_code
_entity_poly.pdbx_strand_id
1 'polypeptide(L)'
;MMTSSESQRNGIKLEIEQLQTYEQNCLLGLANYEKTFQDALKVSPGSSEQLAEQTSKAAMISTYTFLYVKSLKEEKLMELEEMNKKMWNQKTSDGSSESQDEFGNNR
;
A
#
# COMPACT_ATOMS: atom_id res chain seq x y z
N MET A 1 19.84 4.24 18.37
CA MET A 1 19.17 5.42 17.77
C MET A 1 18.92 5.09 16.31
N MET A 2 17.70 5.25 15.80
CA MET A 2 17.44 5.11 14.36
C MET A 2 17.89 6.37 13.63
N THR A 3 18.44 6.22 12.43
CA THR A 3 18.72 7.35 11.55
C THR A 3 17.41 7.96 11.04
N SER A 4 17.42 9.26 10.67
CA SER A 4 16.25 9.93 10.08
C SER A 4 15.67 9.15 8.88
N SER A 5 16.55 8.59 8.05
CA SER A 5 16.17 7.75 6.89
C SER A 5 15.52 6.42 7.28
N GLU A 6 15.96 5.76 8.35
CA GLU A 6 15.32 4.54 8.85
C GLU A 6 13.93 4.83 9.44
N SER A 7 13.76 5.98 10.10
CA SER A 7 12.46 6.42 10.61
C SER A 7 11.47 6.67 9.46
N GLN A 8 11.91 7.36 8.39
CA GLN A 8 11.10 7.60 7.19
C GLN A 8 10.71 6.29 6.50
N ARG A 9 11.67 5.37 6.32
CA ARG A 9 11.40 4.03 5.75
C ARG A 9 10.36 3.26 6.53
N ASN A 10 10.45 3.29 7.86
CA ASN A 10 9.47 2.62 8.72
C ASN A 10 8.09 3.30 8.66
N GLY A 11 8.04 4.62 8.52
CA GLY A 11 6.79 5.37 8.27
C GLY A 11 6.10 4.92 6.98
N ILE A 12 6.84 4.84 5.87
CA ILE A 12 6.29 4.38 4.58
C ILE A 12 5.79 2.94 4.66
N LYS A 13 6.50 2.04 5.37
CA LYS A 13 6.03 0.67 5.59
C LYS A 13 4.70 0.63 6.33
N LEU A 14 4.55 1.46 7.37
CA LEU A 14 3.30 1.56 8.12
C LEU A 14 2.16 2.10 7.24
N GLU A 15 2.42 3.10 6.42
CA GLU A 15 1.43 3.63 5.45
C GLU A 15 0.98 2.52 4.47
N ILE A 16 1.91 1.70 3.96
CA ILE A 16 1.58 0.57 3.07
C ILE A 16 0.68 -0.45 3.79
N GLU A 17 0.96 -0.79 5.05
CA GLU A 17 0.11 -1.71 5.85
C GLU A 17 -1.29 -1.15 6.08
N GLN A 18 -1.41 0.16 6.32
CA GLN A 18 -2.70 0.84 6.44
C GLN A 18 -3.47 0.82 5.11
N LEU A 19 -2.81 1.14 4.00
CA LEU A 19 -3.41 1.10 2.67
C LEU A 19 -3.86 -0.32 2.30
N GLN A 20 -3.07 -1.35 2.64
CA GLN A 20 -3.44 -2.75 2.45
C GLN A 20 -4.72 -3.11 3.24
N THR A 21 -4.86 -2.59 4.46
CA THR A 21 -6.07 -2.78 5.28
C THR A 21 -7.29 -2.11 4.63
N TYR A 22 -7.12 -0.89 4.10
CA TYR A 22 -8.19 -0.19 3.39
C TYR A 22 -8.63 -0.91 2.11
N GLU A 23 -7.69 -1.45 1.34
CA GLU A 23 -8.01 -2.30 0.18
C GLU A 23 -8.87 -3.51 0.59
N GLN A 24 -8.47 -4.22 1.64
CA GLN A 24 -9.23 -5.37 2.14
C GLN A 24 -10.64 -4.98 2.60
N ASN A 25 -10.78 -3.84 3.28
CA ASN A 25 -12.09 -3.33 3.69
C ASN A 25 -12.98 -3.01 2.48
N CYS A 26 -12.42 -2.47 1.40
CA CYS A 26 -13.19 -2.23 0.17
C CYS A 26 -13.67 -3.55 -0.45
N LEU A 27 -12.79 -4.56 -0.52
CA LEU A 27 -13.15 -5.89 -1.05
C LEU A 27 -14.23 -6.58 -0.19
N LEU A 28 -14.12 -6.48 1.14
CA LEU A 28 -15.15 -6.98 2.07
C LEU A 28 -16.48 -6.24 1.87
N GLY A 29 -16.44 -4.92 1.68
CA GLY A 29 -17.62 -4.11 1.37
C GLY A 29 -18.32 -4.59 0.10
N LEU A 30 -17.57 -4.82 -0.98
CA LEU A 30 -18.10 -5.33 -2.25
C LEU A 30 -18.77 -6.70 -2.09
N ALA A 31 -18.13 -7.63 -1.37
CA ALA A 31 -18.73 -8.94 -1.07
C ALA A 31 -20.02 -8.83 -0.24
N ASN A 32 -20.07 -7.87 0.70
CA ASN A 32 -21.24 -7.63 1.52
C ASN A 32 -22.40 -7.01 0.72
N TYR A 33 -22.13 -6.16 -0.27
CA TYR A 33 -23.18 -5.61 -1.13
C TYR A 33 -23.84 -6.70 -1.98
N GLU A 34 -23.05 -7.60 -2.55
CA GLU A 34 -23.57 -8.76 -3.29
C GLU A 34 -24.49 -9.60 -2.38
N LYS A 35 -24.02 -9.94 -1.18
CA LYS A 35 -24.82 -10.71 -0.22
C LYS A 35 -26.11 -9.98 0.17
N THR A 36 -26.02 -8.68 0.46
CA THR A 36 -27.17 -7.85 0.87
C THR A 36 -28.23 -7.82 -0.23
N PHE A 37 -27.81 -7.69 -1.49
CA PHE A 37 -28.71 -7.71 -2.62
C PHE A 37 -29.39 -9.07 -2.80
N GLN A 38 -28.62 -10.16 -2.76
CA GLN A 38 -29.16 -11.52 -2.86
C GLN A 38 -30.14 -11.86 -1.73
N ASP A 39 -29.88 -11.41 -0.51
CA ASP A 39 -30.76 -11.65 0.62
C ASP A 39 -32.03 -10.80 0.56
N ALA A 40 -31.94 -9.55 0.09
CA ALA A 40 -33.10 -8.68 -0.09
C ALA A 40 -34.07 -9.19 -1.16
N LEU A 41 -33.56 -9.76 -2.27
CA LEU A 41 -34.39 -10.38 -3.31
C LEU A 41 -35.24 -11.55 -2.80
N LYS A 42 -34.78 -12.26 -1.76
CA LYS A 42 -35.52 -13.38 -1.14
C LYS A 42 -36.67 -12.92 -0.24
N VAL A 43 -36.58 -11.71 0.32
CA VAL A 43 -37.52 -11.20 1.34
C VAL A 43 -38.64 -10.36 0.71
N SER A 44 -38.33 -9.52 -0.28
CA SER A 44 -39.31 -8.65 -0.94
C SER A 44 -38.95 -8.42 -2.41
N PRO A 45 -39.51 -9.21 -3.33
CA PRO A 45 -39.27 -9.06 -4.77
C PRO A 45 -39.77 -7.72 -5.34
N GLY A 46 -40.75 -7.08 -4.67
CA GLY A 46 -41.44 -5.89 -5.17
C GLY A 46 -40.67 -4.57 -5.05
N SER A 47 -39.54 -4.54 -4.34
CA SER A 47 -38.67 -3.35 -4.16
C SER A 47 -37.32 -3.46 -4.89
N SER A 48 -37.22 -4.38 -5.86
CA SER A 48 -35.98 -4.76 -6.55
C SER A 48 -35.21 -3.59 -7.16
N GLU A 49 -35.87 -2.62 -7.79
CA GLU A 49 -35.19 -1.53 -8.51
C GLU A 49 -34.46 -0.57 -7.57
N GLN A 50 -35.11 -0.12 -6.50
CA GLN A 50 -34.49 0.78 -5.51
C GLN A 50 -33.31 0.10 -4.80
N LEU A 51 -33.45 -1.20 -4.50
CA LEU A 51 -32.39 -2.00 -3.90
C LEU A 51 -31.22 -2.23 -4.86
N ALA A 52 -31.49 -2.49 -6.14
CA ALA A 52 -30.48 -2.61 -7.17
C ALA A 52 -29.72 -1.29 -7.36
N GLU A 53 -30.42 -0.16 -7.40
CA GLU A 53 -29.81 1.16 -7.55
C GLU A 53 -28.92 1.51 -6.35
N GLN A 54 -29.40 1.29 -5.12
CA GLN A 54 -28.62 1.54 -3.91
C GLN A 54 -27.38 0.65 -3.83
N THR A 55 -27.53 -0.65 -4.10
CA THR A 55 -26.42 -1.61 -4.09
C THR A 55 -25.40 -1.27 -5.18
N SER A 56 -25.87 -0.94 -6.38
CA SER A 56 -25.02 -0.52 -7.51
C SER A 56 -24.21 0.73 -7.16
N LYS A 57 -24.86 1.74 -6.59
CA LYS A 57 -24.18 2.97 -6.16
C LYS A 57 -23.13 2.69 -5.08
N ALA A 58 -23.44 1.86 -4.09
CA ALA A 58 -22.51 1.49 -3.04
C ALA A 58 -21.31 0.70 -3.58
N ALA A 59 -21.56 -0.28 -4.46
CA ALA A 59 -20.52 -1.06 -5.13
C ALA A 59 -19.62 -0.18 -6.00
N MET A 60 -20.20 0.78 -6.72
CA MET A 60 -19.45 1.75 -7.52
C MET A 60 -18.53 2.60 -6.65
N ILE A 61 -19.03 3.15 -5.52
CA ILE A 61 -18.21 3.93 -4.58
C ILE A 61 -17.05 3.08 -4.06
N SER A 62 -17.32 1.87 -3.55
CA SER A 62 -16.27 0.99 -3.03
C SER A 62 -15.26 0.58 -4.10
N THR A 63 -15.68 0.42 -5.35
CA THR A 63 -14.78 0.14 -6.47
C THR A 63 -13.84 1.30 -6.73
N TYR A 64 -14.35 2.54 -6.82
CA TYR A 64 -13.51 3.71 -7.02
C TYR A 64 -12.58 3.99 -5.84
N THR A 65 -13.07 3.79 -4.61
CA THR A 65 -12.21 3.87 -3.41
C THR A 65 -11.11 2.82 -3.44
N PHE A 66 -11.43 1.57 -3.80
CA PHE A 66 -10.43 0.51 -3.93
C PHE A 66 -9.35 0.88 -4.96
N LEU A 67 -9.74 1.34 -6.14
CA LEU A 67 -8.79 1.75 -7.19
C LEU A 67 -7.88 2.89 -6.72
N TYR A 68 -8.44 3.89 -6.05
CA TYR A 68 -7.67 5.00 -5.50
C TYR A 68 -6.66 4.55 -4.44
N VAL A 69 -7.10 3.77 -3.45
CA VAL A 69 -6.23 3.23 -2.39
C VAL A 69 -5.12 2.37 -2.99
N LYS A 70 -5.46 1.55 -3.99
CA LYS A 70 -4.49 0.71 -4.70
C LYS A 70 -3.42 1.53 -5.40
N SER A 71 -3.80 2.58 -6.14
CA SER A 71 -2.85 3.51 -6.76
C SER A 71 -1.92 4.15 -5.74
N LEU A 72 -2.46 4.66 -4.62
CA LEU A 72 -1.63 5.22 -3.54
C LEU A 72 -0.64 4.20 -2.96
N LYS A 73 -1.08 2.94 -2.80
CA LYS A 73 -0.21 1.88 -2.29
C LYS A 73 0.91 1.56 -3.26
N GLU A 74 0.62 1.52 -4.57
CA GLU A 74 1.63 1.34 -5.62
C GLU A 74 2.65 2.49 -5.61
N GLU A 75 2.21 3.74 -5.45
CA GLU A 75 3.10 4.90 -5.27
C GLU A 75 4.01 4.75 -4.06
N LYS A 76 3.46 4.33 -2.90
CA LYS A 76 4.24 4.13 -1.67
C LYS A 76 5.23 2.98 -1.76
N LEU A 77 4.88 1.92 -2.49
CA LEU A 77 5.80 0.81 -2.77
C LEU A 77 6.98 1.26 -3.63
N MET A 78 6.73 2.08 -4.65
CA MET A 78 7.80 2.67 -5.47
C MET A 78 8.69 3.61 -4.64
N GLU A 79 8.11 4.45 -3.79
CA GLU A 79 8.84 5.33 -2.86
C GLU A 79 9.76 4.51 -1.93
N LEU A 80 9.24 3.41 -1.38
CA LEU A 80 10.00 2.52 -0.50
C LEU A 80 11.15 1.81 -1.25
N GLU A 81 10.92 1.38 -2.49
CA GLU A 81 11.95 0.75 -3.33
C GLU A 81 13.09 1.73 -3.63
N GLU A 82 12.76 2.97 -4.03
CA GLU A 82 13.75 4.01 -4.31
C GLU A 82 14.57 4.33 -3.05
N MET A 83 13.92 4.42 -1.89
CA MET A 83 14.58 4.67 -0.62
C MET A 83 15.55 3.54 -0.25
N ASN A 84 15.14 2.27 -0.40
CA ASN A 84 16.00 1.12 -0.16
C ASN A 84 17.24 1.13 -1.08
N LYS A 85 17.06 1.49 -2.36
CA LYS A 85 18.16 1.63 -3.32
C LYS A 85 19.15 2.73 -2.90
N LYS A 86 18.66 3.90 -2.48
CA LYS A 86 19.50 5.01 -1.98
C LYS A 86 20.29 4.60 -0.73
N MET A 87 19.64 3.96 0.24
CA MET A 87 20.28 3.49 1.47
C MET A 87 21.34 2.41 1.19
N TRP A 88 21.08 1.50 0.25
CA TRP A 88 22.06 0.51 -0.18
C TRP A 88 23.29 1.16 -0.79
N ASN A 89 23.08 2.08 -1.75
CA ASN A 89 24.17 2.79 -2.42
C ASN A 89 25.05 3.60 -1.45
N GLN A 90 24.45 4.26 -0.45
CA GLN A 90 25.19 4.97 0.61
C GLN A 90 26.06 4.01 1.42
N LYS A 91 25.51 2.88 1.87
CA LYS A 91 26.28 1.86 2.61
C LYS A 91 27.46 1.30 1.82
N THR A 92 27.30 1.13 0.50
CA THR A 92 28.38 0.66 -0.37
C THR A 92 29.42 1.73 -0.68
N SER A 93 29.03 3.01 -0.71
CA SER A 93 29.97 4.14 -0.88
C SER A 93 30.79 4.39 0.39
N ASP A 94 30.19 4.29 1.58
CA ASP A 94 30.92 4.48 2.84
C ASP A 94 31.85 3.29 3.17
N GLY A 95 31.57 2.10 2.63
CA GLY A 95 32.40 0.89 2.79
C GLY A 95 33.59 0.79 1.81
N SER A 96 33.81 1.77 0.93
CA SER A 96 34.90 1.75 -0.07
C SER A 96 36.06 2.72 0.24
N SER A 97 36.17 3.21 1.48
CA SER A 97 37.24 4.11 1.93
C SER A 97 38.28 3.49 2.87
N GLU A 98 38.48 2.17 2.87
CA GLU A 98 39.62 1.55 3.57
C GLU A 98 40.49 0.77 2.58
N SER A 99 41.76 1.21 2.46
CA SER A 99 42.97 0.51 1.96
C SER A 99 43.72 1.21 0.82
N GLN A 100 44.20 2.44 1.02
CA GLN A 100 45.43 2.90 0.36
C GLN A 100 46.25 3.80 1.30
N ASP A 101 46.56 3.31 2.50
CA ASP A 101 47.50 3.98 3.41
C ASP A 101 48.42 2.97 4.11
N GLU A 102 49.01 2.00 3.39
CA GLU A 102 50.22 1.30 3.89
C GLU A 102 51.10 0.83 2.72
N PHE A 103 51.83 1.75 2.08
CA PHE A 103 53.15 1.42 1.49
C PHE A 103 54.09 2.62 1.66
N GLY A 104 54.35 2.95 2.93
CA GLY A 104 55.59 3.61 3.32
C GLY A 104 56.68 2.58 3.62
N ASN A 105 57.85 2.77 3.02
CA ASN A 105 59.15 2.19 3.39
C ASN A 105 59.30 0.65 3.43
N ASN A 106 60.01 0.11 2.42
CA ASN A 106 61.37 -0.44 2.64
C ASN A 106 61.94 -1.03 1.33
N ARG A 107 62.70 -0.24 0.58
CA ARG A 107 64.06 -0.54 0.07
C ARG A 107 64.54 0.51 -0.91
#